data_AF-A0A3M2T1A5-F1
#
_entry.id   AF-A0A3M2T1A5-F1
#
_cell.length_a   1.000
_cell.length_b   1.000
_cell.length_c   1.000
_cell.angle_alpha   90.00
_cell.angle_beta   90.00
_cell.angle_gamma   90.00
#
_symmetry.space_group_name_H-M   'P 1'
#
loop_
_entity.id
_entity.type
_entity.pdbx_description
1 polymer ?
#
loop_
_entity_poly.entity_id
_entity_poly.type
_entity_poly.pdbx_seq_one_letter_code
_entity_poly.pdbx_strand_id
1 'polypeptide(L)'
;MPLDTIYLTRHGHRLNYTIDPRTGIYHSAFPTPTGNPVDPCLTSHGVRQSHELAAHLASPSFHPKPFRVYSSPFYRCLQTIQPSVDALRSSGGGDLEVRLENGIG
;
A
#
# COMPACT_ATOMS: atom_id res chain seq x y z
N MET A 1 1.78 -0.43 -26.80
CA MET A 1 2.65 -1.52 -26.32
C MET A 1 1.82 -2.46 -25.46
N PRO A 2 1.98 -3.78 -25.58
CA PRO A 2 1.33 -4.72 -24.67
C PRO A 2 1.88 -4.57 -23.24
N LEU A 3 1.14 -5.06 -22.26
CA LEU A 3 1.62 -5.19 -20.88
C LEU A 3 2.60 -6.37 -20.81
N ASP A 4 3.83 -6.13 -20.39
CA ASP A 4 4.89 -7.15 -20.29
C ASP A 4 5.41 -7.37 -18.86
N THR A 5 5.27 -6.36 -17.98
CA THR A 5 5.84 -6.36 -16.63
C THR A 5 4.79 -5.99 -15.60
N ILE A 6 4.64 -6.82 -14.58
CA ILE A 6 3.76 -6.58 -13.43
C ILE A 6 4.59 -6.73 -12.16
N TYR A 7 4.58 -5.69 -11.33
CA TYR A 7 5.12 -5.75 -9.97
C TYR A 7 3.97 -5.95 -8.99
N LEU A 8 4.16 -6.85 -8.04
CA LEU A 8 3.23 -7.09 -6.95
C LEU A 8 3.95 -6.84 -5.63
N THR A 9 3.34 -6.04 -4.77
CA THR A 9 3.84 -5.82 -3.41
C THR A 9 2.70 -5.99 -2.41
N ARG A 10 3.04 -6.52 -1.24
CA ARG A 10 2.12 -6.57 -0.10
C ARG A 10 2.19 -5.25 0.66
N HIS A 11 1.11 -4.88 1.35
CA HIS A 11 1.16 -3.81 2.33
C HIS A 11 2.26 -4.05 3.39
N GLY A 12 2.78 -2.98 3.97
CA GLY A 12 3.76 -3.05 5.06
C GLY A 12 3.22 -3.69 6.33
N HIS A 13 4.06 -3.82 7.34
CA HIS A 13 3.67 -4.37 8.64
C HIS A 13 2.55 -3.54 9.29
N ARG A 14 1.41 -4.17 9.59
CA ARG A 14 0.19 -3.51 10.08
C ARG A 14 -0.02 -3.67 11.57
N LEU A 15 -0.82 -2.77 12.17
CA LEU A 15 -1.44 -3.06 13.46
C LEU A 15 -2.41 -4.25 13.31
N ASN A 16 -2.59 -5.02 14.36
CA ASN A 16 -3.49 -6.16 14.35
C ASN A 16 -4.95 -5.72 14.64
N TYR A 17 -5.86 -6.60 14.26
CA TYR A 17 -7.23 -6.61 14.74
C TYR A 17 -7.55 -8.04 15.20
N THR A 18 -8.54 -8.19 16.06
CA THR A 18 -9.07 -9.47 16.50
C THR A 18 -10.52 -9.62 16.06
N ILE A 19 -11.02 -10.85 16.06
CA ILE A 19 -12.43 -11.18 15.87
C ILE A 19 -12.89 -11.93 17.11
N ASP A 20 -14.04 -11.55 17.66
CA ASP A 20 -14.73 -12.39 18.63
C ASP A 20 -15.43 -13.52 17.86
N PRO A 21 -15.02 -14.79 18.03
CA PRO A 21 -15.58 -15.90 17.27
C PRO A 21 -17.04 -16.21 17.64
N ARG A 22 -17.55 -15.73 18.78
CA ARG A 22 -18.93 -15.95 19.22
C ARG A 22 -19.89 -14.94 18.61
N THR A 23 -19.45 -13.68 18.51
CA THR A 23 -20.29 -12.58 18.03
C THR A 23 -20.00 -12.18 16.58
N GLY A 24 -18.84 -12.58 16.04
CA GLY A 24 -18.36 -12.16 14.73
C GLY A 24 -17.89 -10.70 14.68
N ILE A 25 -17.83 -10.01 15.83
CA ILE A 25 -17.47 -8.60 15.89
C ILE A 25 -15.94 -8.47 15.79
N TYR A 26 -15.51 -7.56 14.92
CA TYR A 26 -14.11 -7.20 14.76
C TYR A 26 -13.71 -6.07 15.70
N HIS A 27 -12.52 -6.19 16.28
CA HIS A 27 -11.97 -5.22 17.21
C HIS A 27 -10.56 -4.81 16.79
N SER A 28 -10.32 -3.49 16.73
CA SER A 28 -8.99 -2.92 16.62
C SER A 28 -8.58 -2.35 17.98
N ALA A 29 -7.32 -2.55 18.37
CA ALA A 29 -6.80 -1.99 19.62
C ALA A 29 -6.73 -0.45 19.61
N PHE A 30 -6.65 0.14 18.41
CA PHE A 30 -6.60 1.57 18.18
C PHE A 30 -7.67 1.98 17.17
N PRO A 31 -8.17 3.23 17.22
CA PRO A 31 -9.06 3.77 16.18
C PRO A 31 -8.42 3.65 14.80
N THR A 32 -9.17 3.16 13.83
CA THR A 32 -8.73 3.08 12.45
C THR A 32 -9.11 4.36 11.69
N PRO A 33 -8.31 4.80 10.70
CA PRO A 33 -8.62 6.02 9.94
C PRO A 33 -9.96 6.01 9.22
N THR A 34 -10.45 4.82 8.86
CA THR A 34 -11.72 4.62 8.14
C THR A 34 -12.88 4.29 9.07
N GLY A 35 -12.64 4.14 10.37
CA GLY A 35 -13.62 3.62 11.33
C GLY A 35 -13.92 2.13 11.20
N ASN A 36 -13.39 1.45 10.18
CA ASN A 36 -13.52 0.00 10.01
C ASN A 36 -12.47 -0.74 10.86
N PRO A 37 -12.87 -1.59 11.82
CA PRO A 37 -11.93 -2.33 12.68
C PRO A 37 -10.98 -3.26 11.91
N VAL A 38 -11.37 -3.75 10.73
CA VAL A 38 -10.52 -4.63 9.90
C VAL A 38 -9.57 -3.86 8.98
N ASP A 39 -9.58 -2.53 9.05
CA ASP A 39 -8.71 -1.67 8.25
C ASP A 39 -7.70 -0.86 9.10
N PRO A 40 -6.84 -1.53 9.87
CA PRO A 40 -5.83 -0.86 10.67
C PRO A 40 -4.74 -0.24 9.79
N CYS A 41 -4.12 0.83 10.29
CA CYS A 41 -2.94 1.43 9.68
C CYS A 41 -1.66 0.58 9.86
N LEU A 42 -0.59 1.00 9.21
CA LEU A 42 0.75 0.45 9.38
C LEU A 42 1.31 0.76 10.77
N THR A 43 2.14 -0.15 11.30
CA THR A 43 2.99 0.17 12.47
C THR A 43 4.09 1.15 12.07
N SER A 44 4.81 1.72 13.04
CA SER A 44 6.01 2.53 12.76
C SER A 44 7.04 1.78 11.92
N HIS A 45 7.18 0.47 12.15
CA HIS A 45 8.01 -0.40 11.32
C HIS A 45 7.46 -0.54 9.89
N GLY A 46 6.14 -0.73 9.73
CA GLY A 46 5.50 -0.79 8.41
C GLY A 46 5.62 0.52 7.62
N VAL A 47 5.55 1.67 8.29
CA VAL A 47 5.81 2.98 7.66
C VAL A 47 7.27 3.07 7.20
N ARG A 48 8.23 2.59 7.99
CA ARG A 48 9.63 2.53 7.52
C ARG A 48 9.78 1.65 6.27
N GLN A 49 9.14 0.49 6.25
CA GLN A 49 9.13 -0.41 5.09
C GLN A 49 8.57 0.28 3.83
N SER A 50 7.53 1.10 3.95
CA SER A 50 6.97 1.82 2.79
C SER A 50 7.94 2.85 2.21
N HIS A 51 8.74 3.51 3.06
CA HIS A 51 9.81 4.41 2.61
C HIS A 51 10.99 3.65 1.99
N GLU A 52 11.37 2.50 2.55
CA GLU A 52 12.42 1.64 1.97
C GLU A 52 12.01 1.12 0.59
N LEU A 53 10.74 0.71 0.42
CA LEU A 53 10.16 0.36 -0.88
C LEU A 53 10.24 1.54 -1.86
N ALA A 54 9.86 2.75 -1.43
CA ALA A 54 9.92 3.93 -2.27
C ALA A 54 11.35 4.23 -2.74
N ALA A 55 12.33 4.15 -1.83
CA ALA A 55 13.74 4.34 -2.16
C ALA A 55 14.23 3.29 -3.16
N HIS A 56 13.82 2.03 -3.00
CA HIS A 56 14.15 0.95 -3.94
C HIS A 56 13.54 1.21 -5.34
N LEU A 57 12.24 1.53 -5.40
CA LEU A 57 11.54 1.78 -6.66
C LEU A 57 12.06 3.03 -7.39
N ALA A 58 12.52 4.05 -6.66
CA ALA A 58 13.13 5.25 -7.23
C ALA A 58 14.60 5.05 -7.65
N SER A 59 15.26 3.99 -7.18
CA SER A 59 16.71 3.78 -7.40
C SER A 59 17.06 3.56 -8.88
N PRO A 60 18.27 3.96 -9.35
CA PRO A 60 18.68 3.76 -10.74
C PRO A 60 18.76 2.29 -11.18
N SER A 61 18.87 1.34 -10.24
CA SER A 61 18.95 -0.09 -10.57
C SER A 61 17.59 -0.74 -10.79
N PHE A 62 16.51 -0.15 -10.29
CA PHE A 62 15.16 -0.70 -10.45
C PHE A 62 14.56 -0.30 -11.80
N HIS A 63 14.49 -1.24 -12.75
CA HIS A 63 13.90 -1.03 -14.07
C HIS A 63 13.18 -2.31 -14.57
N PRO A 64 12.14 -2.18 -15.41
CA PRO A 64 11.48 -0.93 -15.82
C PRO A 64 10.76 -0.21 -14.67
N LYS A 65 10.60 1.11 -14.78
CA LYS A 65 9.80 1.89 -13.82
C LYS A 65 8.32 1.61 -14.06
N PRO A 66 7.50 1.43 -13.00
CA PRO A 66 6.07 1.34 -13.16
C PRO A 66 5.53 2.68 -13.68
N PHE A 67 4.57 2.62 -14.59
CA PHE A 67 3.91 3.79 -15.16
C PHE A 67 2.40 3.81 -14.87
N ARG A 68 1.89 2.84 -14.11
CA ARG A 68 0.52 2.75 -13.58
C ARG A 68 0.55 2.06 -12.22
N VAL A 69 -0.35 2.47 -11.33
CA VAL A 69 -0.48 1.90 -9.98
C VAL A 69 -1.94 1.53 -9.72
N TYR A 70 -2.16 0.29 -9.32
CA TYR A 70 -3.43 -0.21 -8.80
C TYR A 70 -3.23 -0.58 -7.33
N SER A 71 -4.16 -0.16 -6.47
CA SER A 71 -4.10 -0.48 -5.04
C SER A 71 -5.44 -0.99 -4.56
N SER A 72 -5.39 -1.97 -3.66
CA SER A 72 -6.52 -2.26 -2.78
C SER A 72 -6.98 -0.99 -2.06
N PRO A 73 -8.29 -0.81 -1.82
CA PRO A 73 -8.84 0.34 -1.11
C PRO A 73 -8.55 0.34 0.40
N PHE A 74 -8.03 -0.75 0.96
CA PHE A 74 -7.66 -0.78 2.39
C PHE A 74 -6.61 0.29 2.69
N TYR A 75 -6.80 1.04 3.78
CA TYR A 75 -5.95 2.16 4.17
C TYR A 75 -4.47 1.79 4.23
N ARG A 76 -4.15 0.62 4.79
CA ARG A 76 -2.77 0.10 4.85
C ARG A 76 -2.09 -0.05 3.49
N CYS A 77 -2.84 -0.37 2.44
CA CYS A 77 -2.31 -0.51 1.08
C CYS A 77 -1.97 0.87 0.50
N LEU A 78 -2.88 1.84 0.68
CA LEU A 78 -2.65 3.23 0.29
C LEU A 78 -1.47 3.85 1.05
N GLN A 79 -1.40 3.63 2.36
CA GLN A 79 -0.29 4.09 3.19
C GLN A 79 1.07 3.46 2.77
N THR A 80 1.05 2.24 2.22
CA THR A 80 2.26 1.57 1.73
C THR A 80 2.75 2.18 0.42
N ILE A 81 1.84 2.44 -0.52
CA ILE A 81 2.22 2.85 -1.88
C ILE A 81 2.46 4.36 -2.01
N GLN A 82 1.88 5.17 -1.11
CA GLN A 82 1.96 6.63 -1.16
C GLN A 82 3.41 7.16 -1.30
N PRO A 83 4.39 6.77 -0.47
CA PRO A 83 5.75 7.31 -0.60
C PRO A 83 6.42 6.92 -1.92
N SER A 84 6.06 5.76 -2.48
CA SER A 84 6.61 5.28 -3.75
C SER A 84 6.08 6.08 -4.94
N VAL A 85 4.78 6.38 -4.93
CA VAL A 85 4.15 7.23 -5.94
C VAL A 85 4.74 8.63 -5.92
N ASP A 86 4.91 9.21 -4.72
CA ASP A 86 5.49 10.54 -4.57
C ASP A 86 6.93 10.58 -5.09
N ALA A 87 7.77 9.60 -4.70
CA ALA A 87 9.15 9.50 -5.15
C ALA A 87 9.27 9.35 -6.68
N LEU A 88 8.42 8.50 -7.28
CA LEU A 88 8.43 8.26 -8.73
C LEU A 88 7.93 9.49 -9.52
N ARG A 89 6.92 10.21 -9.01
CA ARG A 89 6.44 11.47 -9.61
C ARG A 89 7.52 12.54 -9.64
N SER A 90 8.26 12.70 -8.53
CA SER A 90 9.38 13.66 -8.46
C SER A 90 10.50 13.33 -9.46
N SER A 91 10.65 12.07 -9.86
CA SER A 91 11.65 11.63 -10.85
C SER A 91 11.20 11.76 -12.32
N GLY A 92 10.03 12.35 -12.60
CA GLY A 92 9.47 12.47 -13.95
C GLY A 92 8.79 11.20 -14.47
N GLY A 93 8.31 10.34 -13.56
CA GLY A 93 7.59 9.10 -13.90
C GLY A 93 6.28 9.35 -14.66
N GLY A 94 5.75 8.28 -15.27
CA GLY A 94 4.53 8.30 -16.09
C GLY A 94 3.22 8.57 -15.31
N ASP A 95 2.09 8.08 -15.81
CA ASP A 95 0.77 8.21 -15.18
C ASP A 95 0.65 7.41 -13.87
N LEU A 96 1.15 8.01 -12.80
CA LEU A 96 1.18 7.45 -11.45
C LEU A 96 -0.06 7.84 -10.64
N GLU A 97 -1.20 8.08 -11.29
CA GLU A 97 -2.47 8.14 -10.57
C GLU A 97 -2.77 6.77 -9.94
N VAL A 98 -3.05 6.78 -8.63
CA VAL A 98 -3.37 5.56 -7.88
C VAL A 98 -4.82 5.20 -8.16
N ARG A 99 -5.03 4.08 -8.84
CA ARG A 99 -6.36 3.54 -9.14
C ARG A 99 -6.75 2.55 -8.07
N LEU A 100 -7.88 2.79 -7.43
CA LEU A 100 -8.44 1.84 -6.47
C LEU A 100 -9.01 0.65 -7.24
N GLU A 101 -8.61 -0.56 -6.85
CA GLU A 101 -9.09 -1.80 -7.45
C GLU A 101 -9.62 -2.72 -6.34
N ASN A 102 -10.93 -2.94 -6.32
CA ASN A 102 -11.60 -3.74 -5.30
C ASN A 102 -11.32 -5.25 -5.49
N GLY A 103 -10.92 -5.68 -6.69
CA GLY A 103 -10.57 -7.07 -7.00
C GLY A 103 -9.24 -7.55 -6.42
N ILE A 104 -8.45 -6.67 -5.80
CA ILE A 104 -7.13 -7.00 -5.20
C ILE A 104 -7.07 -6.72 -3.69
N GLY A 105 -8.23 -6.67 -3.02
CA GLY A 105 -8.39 -6.43 -1.58
C GLY A 105 -8.25 -7.67 -0.70
#